data_AF-A0A3D3SWJ3-F1
#
_entry.id   AF-A0A3D3SWJ3-F1
#
_cell.length_a   1.000
_cell.length_b   1.000
_cell.length_c   1.000
_cell.angle_alpha   90.00
_cell.angle_beta   90.00
_cell.angle_gamma   90.00
#
_symmetry.space_group_name_H-M   'P 1'
#
loop_
_entity.id
_entity.type
_entity.pdbx_description
1 polymer ?
#
loop_
_entity_poly.entity_id
_entity_poly.type
_entity_poly.pdbx_seq_one_letter_code
_entity_poly.pdbx_strand_id
1 'polypeptide(L)'
;MSPRLRAGFPVFFVLLWSTGFIVARYGMPYAEPMTFLLLRFLLALAILLPLILIMQAPWPEPHLALRIALAGALLQAGYLGGVWAAVREGMTAGLAALIVGLQPILTACLASLINERLRLYQWLGLSLGLLGVGLVVWAKLSLTGLTALSLGLSAFALASITAGTLYQ
;
A
#
# COMPACT_ATOMS: atom_id res chain seq x y z
N MET A 1 25.03 -11.85 -3.53
CA MET A 1 24.90 -10.54 -2.83
C MET A 1 25.31 -10.65 -1.36
N SER A 2 26.15 -9.73 -0.89
CA SER A 2 26.68 -9.73 0.48
C SER A 2 25.57 -9.46 1.52
N PRO A 3 25.64 -10.01 2.74
CA PRO A 3 24.60 -9.86 3.77
C PRO A 3 24.34 -8.40 4.18
N ARG A 4 25.39 -7.56 4.15
CA ARG A 4 25.30 -6.13 4.48
C ARG A 4 24.45 -5.34 3.49
N LEU A 5 24.48 -5.70 2.19
CA LEU A 5 23.64 -5.07 1.17
C LEU A 5 22.16 -5.39 1.37
N ARG A 6 21.82 -6.59 1.87
CA ARG A 6 20.42 -6.99 2.11
C ARG A 6 19.79 -6.23 3.27
N ALA A 7 20.58 -5.88 4.28
CA ALA A 7 20.11 -5.10 5.43
C ALA A 7 19.76 -3.64 5.07
N GLY A 8 20.31 -3.10 3.98
CA GLY A 8 20.01 -1.74 3.51
C GLY A 8 18.70 -1.61 2.73
N PHE A 9 18.18 -2.71 2.17
CA PHE A 9 16.97 -2.65 1.34
C PHE A 9 15.72 -2.15 2.06
N PRO A 10 15.41 -2.57 3.31
CA PRO A 10 14.26 -2.04 4.02
C PRO A 10 14.36 -0.52 4.24
N VAL A 11 15.56 -0.02 4.55
CA VAL A 11 15.78 1.43 4.76
C VAL A 11 15.57 2.19 3.47
N PHE A 12 16.16 1.72 2.36
CA PHE A 12 15.98 2.34 1.05
C PHE A 12 14.52 2.29 0.59
N PHE A 13 13.85 1.16 0.80
CA PHE A 13 12.43 0.98 0.52
C PHE A 13 11.59 1.99 1.32
N VAL A 14 11.81 2.13 2.62
CA VAL A 14 11.08 3.08 3.46
C VAL A 14 11.28 4.51 2.96
N LEU A 15 12.53 4.91 2.67
CA LEU A 15 12.81 6.25 2.11
C LEU A 15 12.05 6.48 0.80
N LEU A 16 12.17 5.55 -0.14
CA LEU A 16 11.54 5.68 -1.46
C LEU A 16 10.01 5.66 -1.35
N TRP A 17 9.45 4.83 -0.47
CA TRP A 17 8.02 4.75 -0.20
C TRP A 17 7.48 6.03 0.45
N SER A 18 8.19 6.59 1.44
CA SER A 18 7.80 7.81 2.13
C SER A 18 7.72 9.03 1.19
N THR A 19 8.54 9.09 0.12
CA THR A 19 8.44 10.19 -0.86
C THR A 19 7.09 10.23 -1.58
N GLY A 20 6.36 9.10 -1.68
CA GLY A 20 5.07 9.03 -2.34
C GLY A 20 4.03 9.97 -1.74
N PHE A 21 4.04 10.15 -0.41
CA PHE A 21 3.14 11.09 0.27
C PHE A 21 3.49 12.55 0.00
N ILE A 22 4.78 12.86 -0.12
CA ILE A 22 5.26 14.21 -0.46
C ILE A 22 4.79 14.56 -1.88
N VAL A 23 5.06 13.66 -2.82
CA VAL A 23 4.66 13.80 -4.23
C VAL A 23 3.14 13.91 -4.37
N ALA A 24 2.37 13.09 -3.64
CA ALA A 24 0.92 13.20 -3.63
C ALA A 24 0.44 14.56 -3.10
N ARG A 25 1.02 15.08 -2.01
CA ARG A 25 0.67 16.40 -1.47
C ARG A 25 0.88 17.52 -2.48
N TYR A 26 1.98 17.48 -3.24
CA TYR A 26 2.26 18.49 -4.26
C TYR A 26 1.47 18.29 -5.55
N GLY A 27 1.08 17.06 -5.89
CA GLY A 27 0.34 16.73 -7.10
C GLY A 27 -1.17 16.93 -7.01
N MET A 28 -1.75 16.70 -5.82
CA MET A 28 -3.20 16.77 -5.59
C MET A 28 -3.87 18.11 -5.95
N PRO A 29 -3.21 19.28 -5.81
CA PRO A 29 -3.81 20.55 -6.26
C PRO A 29 -4.02 20.65 -7.77
N TYR A 30 -3.34 19.83 -8.57
CA TYR A 30 -3.27 19.98 -10.03
C TYR A 30 -3.97 18.87 -10.82
N ALA A 31 -4.29 17.74 -10.17
CA ALA A 31 -4.92 16.60 -10.84
C ALA A 31 -5.86 15.86 -9.90
N GLU A 32 -6.95 15.36 -10.47
CA GLU A 32 -7.82 14.46 -9.74
C GLU A 32 -7.05 13.20 -9.29
N PRO A 33 -7.41 12.60 -8.14
CA PRO A 33 -6.64 11.51 -7.54
C PRO A 33 -6.38 10.33 -8.51
N MET A 34 -7.40 9.90 -9.25
CA MET A 34 -7.23 8.77 -10.18
C MET A 34 -6.37 9.14 -11.39
N THR A 35 -6.51 10.36 -11.91
CA THR A 35 -5.68 10.88 -12.99
C THR A 35 -4.22 10.94 -12.57
N PHE A 36 -3.95 11.39 -11.34
CA PHE A 36 -2.60 11.42 -10.80
C PHE A 36 -1.98 10.03 -10.66
N LEU A 37 -2.75 9.04 -10.16
CA LEU A 37 -2.29 7.65 -10.10
C LEU A 37 -2.00 7.09 -11.50
N LEU A 38 -2.87 7.33 -12.47
CA LEU A 38 -2.67 6.90 -13.85
C LEU A 38 -1.36 7.47 -14.41
N LEU A 39 -1.14 8.79 -14.29
CA LEU A 39 0.10 9.43 -14.72
C LEU A 39 1.32 8.86 -14.02
N ARG A 40 1.24 8.61 -12.71
CA ARG A 40 2.33 8.01 -11.93
C ARG A 40 2.70 6.62 -12.46
N PHE A 41 1.72 5.77 -12.77
CA PHE A 41 1.98 4.44 -13.30
C PHE A 41 2.45 4.44 -14.75
N LEU A 42 1.97 5.37 -15.58
CA LEU A 42 2.49 5.58 -16.93
C LEU A 42 3.95 6.02 -16.91
N LEU A 43 4.34 6.93 -16.00
CA LEU A 43 5.74 7.32 -15.82
C LEU A 43 6.59 6.14 -15.32
N ALA A 44 6.08 5.36 -14.37
CA ALA A 44 6.78 4.16 -13.90
C ALA A 44 7.00 3.17 -15.06
N LEU A 45 5.99 2.95 -15.90
CA LEU A 45 6.09 2.09 -17.09
C LEU A 45 7.10 2.66 -18.09
N ALA A 46 7.08 3.96 -18.37
CA ALA A 46 8.01 4.62 -19.27
C ALA A 46 9.48 4.52 -18.83
N ILE A 47 9.73 4.42 -17.52
CA ILE A 47 11.08 4.24 -16.95
C ILE A 47 11.48 2.76 -16.93
N LEU A 48 10.57 1.88 -16.48
CA LEU A 48 10.88 0.47 -16.28
C LEU A 48 10.92 -0.32 -17.60
N LEU A 49 10.11 0.05 -18.59
CA LEU A 49 10.04 -0.66 -19.87
C LEU A 49 11.38 -0.61 -20.63
N PRO A 50 12.04 0.55 -20.83
CA PRO A 50 13.38 0.60 -21.42
C PRO A 50 14.40 -0.21 -20.63
N LEU A 51 14.35 -0.17 -19.29
CA LEU A 51 15.27 -0.93 -18.45
C LEU A 51 15.10 -2.44 -18.63
N ILE A 52 13.85 -2.93 -18.68
CA ILE A 52 13.52 -4.33 -18.96
C ILE A 52 14.08 -4.77 -20.32
N LEU A 53 13.94 -3.92 -21.34
CA LEU A 53 14.46 -4.18 -22.70
C LEU A 53 15.99 -4.22 -22.73
N ILE A 54 16.67 -3.28 -22.04
CA ILE A 54 18.14 -3.23 -21.94
C ILE A 54 18.69 -4.43 -21.18
N MET A 55 18.04 -4.81 -20.07
CA MET A 55 18.45 -5.94 -19.23
C MET A 55 18.08 -7.30 -19.84
N GLN A 56 17.34 -7.33 -20.95
CA GLN A 56 16.84 -8.54 -21.58
C GLN A 56 16.11 -9.45 -20.57
N ALA A 57 15.34 -8.86 -19.67
CA ALA A 57 14.68 -9.62 -18.62
C ALA A 57 13.69 -10.63 -19.24
N PRO A 58 13.63 -11.87 -18.73
CA PRO A 58 12.73 -12.88 -19.25
C PRO A 58 11.28 -12.44 -19.01
N TRP A 59 10.46 -12.50 -20.05
CA TRP A 59 9.04 -12.23 -19.93
C TRP A 59 8.34 -13.39 -19.22
N PRO A 60 7.43 -13.11 -18.28
CA PRO A 60 6.69 -14.15 -17.58
C PRO A 60 5.77 -14.90 -18.55
N GLU A 61 5.56 -16.18 -18.29
CA GLU A 61 4.53 -16.95 -19.01
C GLU A 61 3.14 -16.32 -18.85
N PRO A 62 2.20 -16.51 -19.80
CA PRO A 62 0.90 -15.83 -19.78
C PRO A 62 0.11 -16.02 -18.48
N HIS A 63 0.18 -17.20 -17.89
CA HIS A 63 -0.49 -17.51 -16.63
C HIS A 63 0.13 -16.74 -15.44
N LEU A 64 1.45 -16.58 -15.43
CA LEU A 64 2.17 -15.81 -14.42
C LEU A 64 1.98 -14.31 -14.64
N ALA A 65 1.94 -13.86 -15.89
CA ALA A 65 1.63 -12.48 -16.26
C ALA A 65 0.24 -12.06 -15.74
N LEU A 66 -0.77 -12.91 -15.88
CA LEU A 66 -2.10 -12.67 -15.34
C LEU A 66 -2.08 -12.57 -13.81
N ARG A 67 -1.35 -13.47 -13.13
CA ARG A 67 -1.19 -13.41 -11.67
C ARG A 67 -0.56 -12.10 -11.21
N ILE A 68 0.53 -11.68 -11.85
CA ILE A 68 1.22 -10.41 -11.56
C ILE A 68 0.29 -9.23 -11.83
N ALA A 69 -0.46 -9.26 -12.93
CA ALA A 69 -1.41 -8.20 -13.27
C ALA A 69 -2.53 -8.08 -12.23
N LEU A 70 -3.09 -9.21 -11.76
CA LEU A 70 -4.11 -9.24 -10.72
C LEU A 70 -3.57 -8.73 -9.37
N ALA A 71 -2.39 -9.22 -8.95
CA ALA A 71 -1.73 -8.72 -7.74
C ALA A 71 -1.47 -7.21 -7.84
N GLY A 72 -0.95 -6.74 -8.98
CA GLY A 72 -0.75 -5.33 -9.27
C GLY A 72 -2.04 -4.52 -9.23
N ALA A 73 -3.13 -5.03 -9.81
CA ALA A 73 -4.42 -4.36 -9.79
C ALA A 73 -4.96 -4.21 -8.36
N LEU A 74 -4.86 -5.24 -7.52
CA LEU A 74 -5.26 -5.19 -6.11
C LEU A 74 -4.40 -4.21 -5.30
N LEU A 75 -3.07 -4.32 -5.43
CA LEU A 75 -2.11 -3.54 -4.67
C LEU A 75 -2.03 -2.07 -5.10
N GLN A 76 -2.29 -1.77 -6.37
CA GLN A 76 -2.13 -0.41 -6.90
C GLN A 76 -3.47 0.25 -7.19
N ALA A 77 -4.37 -0.40 -7.93
CA ALA A 77 -5.66 0.19 -8.26
C ALA A 77 -6.66 0.07 -7.11
N GLY A 78 -6.82 -1.13 -6.53
CA GLY A 78 -7.78 -1.38 -5.45
C GLY A 78 -7.40 -0.64 -4.16
N TYR A 79 -6.16 -0.82 -3.71
CA TYR A 79 -5.64 -0.16 -2.51
C TYR A 79 -5.59 1.37 -2.65
N LEU A 80 -4.76 1.92 -3.55
CA LEU A 80 -4.58 3.37 -3.64
C LEU A 80 -5.85 4.03 -4.14
N GLY A 81 -6.57 3.41 -5.08
CA GLY A 81 -7.87 3.87 -5.55
C GLY A 81 -8.88 4.00 -4.41
N GLY A 82 -9.04 2.96 -3.59
CA GLY A 82 -9.98 2.97 -2.46
C GLY A 82 -9.61 4.00 -1.39
N VAL A 83 -8.33 4.12 -1.01
CA VAL A 83 -7.87 5.16 -0.07
C VAL A 83 -8.19 6.55 -0.59
N TRP A 84 -7.88 6.80 -1.86
CA TRP A 84 -7.98 8.13 -2.44
C TRP A 84 -9.44 8.51 -2.69
N ALA A 85 -10.27 7.55 -3.09
CA ALA A 85 -11.71 7.72 -3.16
C ALA A 85 -12.31 8.03 -1.79
N ALA A 86 -11.92 7.31 -0.73
CA ALA A 86 -12.38 7.58 0.63
C ALA A 86 -12.00 8.99 1.11
N VAL A 87 -10.78 9.44 0.78
CA VAL A 87 -10.33 10.81 1.09
C VAL A 87 -11.10 11.86 0.31
N ARG A 88 -11.43 11.60 -0.97
CA ARG A 88 -12.28 12.47 -1.79
C ARG A 88 -13.70 12.61 -1.22
N GLU A 89 -14.23 11.54 -0.64
CA GLU A 89 -15.53 11.54 0.09
C GLU A 89 -15.47 12.25 1.45
N GLY A 90 -14.35 12.89 1.78
CA GLY A 90 -14.19 13.76 2.94
C GLY A 90 -13.48 13.10 4.12
N MET A 91 -13.14 11.82 4.05
CA MET A 91 -12.42 11.15 5.13
C MET A 91 -10.99 11.67 5.24
N THR A 92 -10.51 11.90 6.45
CA THR A 92 -9.14 12.39 6.62
C THR A 92 -8.11 11.35 6.17
N ALA A 93 -7.02 11.80 5.55
CA ALA A 93 -5.91 10.92 5.15
C ALA A 93 -5.30 10.17 6.34
N GLY A 94 -5.32 10.79 7.53
CA GLY A 94 -4.88 10.15 8.77
C GLY A 94 -5.75 8.95 9.15
N LEU A 95 -7.08 9.11 9.10
CA LEU A 95 -8.02 8.02 9.38
C LEU A 95 -7.92 6.92 8.32
N ALA A 96 -7.75 7.27 7.04
CA ALA A 96 -7.48 6.30 5.96
C ALA A 96 -6.22 5.48 6.22
N ALA A 97 -5.13 6.16 6.59
CA ALA A 97 -3.84 5.54 6.87
C ALA A 97 -3.91 4.63 8.10
N LEU A 98 -4.73 4.95 9.11
CA LEU A 98 -4.97 4.08 10.25
C LEU A 98 -5.72 2.81 9.86
N ILE A 99 -6.81 2.94 9.08
CA ILE A 99 -7.59 1.78 8.60
C ILE A 99 -6.70 0.84 7.79
N VAL A 100 -6.01 1.36 6.78
CA VAL A 100 -5.13 0.51 5.95
C VAL A 100 -3.90 0.05 6.73
N GLY A 101 -3.42 0.83 7.70
CA GLY A 101 -2.35 0.45 8.62
C GLY A 101 -2.67 -0.79 9.45
N LEU A 102 -3.93 -1.25 9.49
CA LEU A 102 -4.32 -2.55 10.05
C LEU A 102 -3.93 -3.74 9.17
N GLN A 103 -3.49 -3.53 7.92
CA GLN A 103 -3.09 -4.59 7.01
C GLN A 103 -2.17 -5.63 7.67
N PRO A 104 -1.07 -5.28 8.36
CA PRO A 104 -0.17 -6.28 8.92
C PRO A 104 -0.86 -7.17 9.97
N ILE A 105 -1.80 -6.61 10.73
CA ILE A 105 -2.60 -7.35 11.71
C ILE A 105 -3.59 -8.28 10.99
N LEU A 106 -4.27 -7.77 9.96
CA LEU A 106 -5.21 -8.56 9.18
C LEU A 106 -4.48 -9.71 8.46
N THR A 107 -3.34 -9.44 7.83
CA THR A 107 -2.46 -10.45 7.23
C THR A 107 -1.98 -11.47 8.26
N ALA A 108 -1.55 -11.02 9.44
CA ALA A 108 -1.13 -11.91 10.53
C ALA A 108 -2.27 -12.84 11.00
N CYS A 109 -3.47 -12.30 11.18
CA CYS A 109 -4.66 -13.09 11.51
C CYS A 109 -4.98 -14.12 10.41
N LEU A 110 -4.98 -13.71 9.14
CA LEU A 110 -5.26 -14.60 8.02
C LEU A 110 -4.19 -15.69 7.86
N ALA A 111 -2.91 -15.36 8.03
CA ALA A 111 -1.81 -16.33 7.99
C ALA A 111 -1.93 -17.36 9.12
N SER A 112 -2.40 -16.94 10.30
CA SER A 112 -2.61 -17.86 11.43
C SER A 112 -3.71 -18.91 11.16
N LEU A 113 -4.66 -18.63 10.27
CA LEU A 113 -5.66 -19.62 9.81
C LEU A 113 -5.04 -20.70 8.92
N ILE A 114 -3.86 -20.45 8.34
CA ILE A 114 -3.12 -21.35 7.44
C ILE A 114 -2.00 -22.08 8.24
N ASN A 115 -2.12 -22.17 9.57
CA ASN A 115 -1.17 -22.81 10.49
C ASN A 115 0.19 -22.10 10.66
N GLU A 116 0.38 -20.88 10.16
CA GLU A 116 1.56 -20.07 10.50
C GLU A 116 1.36 -19.37 11.85
N ARG A 117 1.97 -19.92 12.91
CA ARG A 117 1.88 -19.33 14.25
C ARG A 117 2.89 -18.21 14.44
N LEU A 118 2.40 -16.98 14.57
CA LEU A 118 3.21 -15.84 14.96
C LEU A 118 3.63 -15.94 16.43
N ARG A 119 4.88 -15.57 16.69
CA ARG A 119 5.46 -15.53 18.04
C ARG A 119 5.01 -14.25 18.77
N LEU A 120 4.97 -14.30 20.10
CA LEU A 120 4.46 -13.18 20.93
C LEU A 120 5.17 -11.84 20.66
N TYR A 121 6.48 -11.86 20.41
CA TYR A 121 7.23 -10.63 20.10
C TYR A 121 6.88 -10.01 18.75
N GLN A 122 6.40 -10.80 17.77
CA GLN A 122 5.92 -10.28 16.50
C GLN A 122 4.60 -9.53 16.71
N TRP A 123 3.70 -10.09 17.53
CA TRP A 123 2.48 -9.41 17.97
C TRP A 123 2.77 -8.10 18.70
N LEU A 124 3.72 -8.11 19.64
CA LEU A 124 4.13 -6.89 20.34
C LEU A 124 4.69 -5.84 19.37
N GLY A 125 5.52 -6.24 18.40
CA GLY A 125 6.03 -5.32 17.38
C GLY A 125 4.92 -4.72 16.52
N LEU A 126 3.94 -5.53 16.10
CA LEU A 126 2.76 -5.07 15.36
C LEU A 126 1.92 -4.08 16.19
N SER A 127 1.64 -4.41 17.45
CA SER A 127 0.88 -3.54 18.36
C SER A 127 1.61 -2.23 18.61
N LEU A 128 2.92 -2.26 18.87
CA LEU A 128 3.74 -1.06 19.06
C LEU A 128 3.77 -0.19 17.80
N GLY A 129 3.91 -0.80 16.62
CA GLY A 129 3.85 -0.09 15.34
C GLY A 129 2.51 0.61 15.12
N LEU A 130 1.40 -0.09 15.36
CA LEU A 130 0.06 0.48 15.24
C LEU A 130 -0.17 1.61 16.25
N LEU A 131 0.26 1.43 17.51
CA LEU A 131 0.21 2.48 18.53
C LEU A 131 1.01 3.71 18.12
N GLY A 132 2.20 3.52 17.55
CA GLY A 132 3.02 4.60 17.02
C GLY A 132 2.31 5.42 15.94
N VAL A 133 1.68 4.74 14.96
CA VAL A 133 0.88 5.42 13.93
C VAL A 133 -0.32 6.13 14.57
N GLY A 134 -1.01 5.48 15.52
CA GLY A 134 -2.09 6.06 16.29
C GLY A 134 -1.69 7.36 16.98
N LEU A 135 -0.55 7.38 17.67
CA LEU A 135 -0.02 8.56 18.34
C LEU A 135 0.33 9.69 17.37
N VAL A 136 0.97 9.37 16.24
CA VAL A 136 1.33 10.37 15.21
C VAL A 136 0.10 11.03 14.59
N VAL A 137 -0.97 10.25 14.40
CA VAL A 137 -2.19 10.72 13.75
C VAL A 137 -3.19 11.30 14.76
N TRP A 138 -3.06 11.01 16.07
CA TRP A 138 -4.01 11.40 17.12
C TRP A 138 -4.41 12.88 17.09
N ALA A 139 -3.43 13.77 16.96
CA ALA A 139 -3.67 15.22 16.93
C ALA A 139 -4.44 15.70 15.68
N LYS A 140 -4.50 14.86 14.63
CA LYS A 140 -5.23 15.11 13.38
C LYS A 140 -6.40 14.16 13.20
N LEU A 141 -6.74 13.37 14.22
CA LEU A 141 -7.82 12.41 14.18
C LEU A 141 -9.14 13.16 14.30
N SER A 142 -9.88 13.24 13.21
CA SER A 142 -11.26 13.72 13.22
C SER A 142 -12.17 12.70 12.56
N LEU A 143 -13.33 12.46 13.16
CA LEU A 143 -14.39 11.64 12.56
C LEU A 143 -15.15 12.37 11.44
N THR A 144 -14.71 13.58 11.08
CA THR A 144 -15.21 14.34 9.95
C THR A 144 -15.05 13.56 8.65
N GLY A 145 -16.12 13.47 7.86
CA GLY A 145 -16.14 12.73 6.60
C GLY A 145 -16.17 11.20 6.75
N LEU A 146 -16.40 10.68 7.96
CA LEU A 146 -16.66 9.26 8.19
C LEU A 146 -18.11 8.94 7.81
N THR A 147 -18.30 8.47 6.57
CA THR A 147 -19.58 8.04 6.02
C THR A 147 -19.53 6.54 5.75
N ALA A 148 -20.69 5.91 5.56
CA ALA A 148 -20.73 4.49 5.19
C ALA A 148 -19.94 4.23 3.89
N LEU A 149 -19.97 5.19 2.96
CA LEU A 149 -19.25 5.11 1.69
C LEU A 149 -17.72 5.23 1.91
N SER A 150 -17.24 6.22 2.63
CA SER A 150 -15.79 6.40 2.85
C SER A 150 -15.19 5.28 3.69
N LEU A 151 -15.93 4.75 4.66
CA LEU A 151 -15.57 3.56 5.40
C LEU A 151 -15.54 2.31 4.49
N GLY A 152 -16.55 2.12 3.64
CA GLY A 152 -16.61 1.03 2.68
C GLY A 152 -15.44 1.05 1.69
N LEU A 153 -15.09 2.22 1.16
CA LEU A 153 -13.95 2.43 0.27
C LEU A 153 -12.61 2.13 0.96
N SER A 154 -12.47 2.51 2.23
CA SER A 154 -11.27 2.23 3.02
C SER A 154 -11.15 0.75 3.40
N ALA A 155 -12.27 0.11 3.72
CA ALA A 155 -12.32 -1.33 3.95
C ALA A 155 -12.00 -2.11 2.68
N PHE A 156 -12.51 -1.67 1.52
CA PHE A 156 -12.14 -2.22 0.22
C PHE A 156 -10.64 -2.04 -0.08
N ALA A 157 -10.06 -0.88 0.24
CA ALA A 157 -8.63 -0.65 0.10
C ALA A 157 -7.80 -1.60 0.98
N LEU A 158 -8.19 -1.76 2.24
CA LEU A 158 -7.56 -2.69 3.20
C LEU A 158 -7.67 -4.15 2.73
N ALA A 159 -8.85 -4.56 2.24
CA ALA A 159 -9.05 -5.89 1.68
C ALA A 159 -8.20 -6.11 0.43
N SER A 160 -8.14 -5.12 -0.47
CA SER A 160 -7.37 -5.18 -1.72
C SER A 160 -5.87 -5.31 -1.44
N ILE A 161 -5.31 -4.48 -0.56
CA ILE A 161 -3.88 -4.57 -0.23
C ILE A 161 -3.54 -5.90 0.44
N THR A 162 -4.43 -6.40 1.31
CA THR A 162 -4.24 -7.67 2.03
C THR A 162 -4.30 -8.86 1.08
N ALA A 163 -5.36 -8.93 0.25
CA ALA A 163 -5.52 -9.99 -0.73
C ALA A 163 -4.41 -9.97 -1.79
N GLY A 164 -4.05 -8.78 -2.29
CA GLY A 164 -2.94 -8.62 -3.23
C GLY A 164 -1.60 -9.07 -2.65
N THR A 165 -1.34 -8.81 -1.37
CA THR A 165 -0.11 -9.25 -0.69
C THR A 165 -0.08 -10.76 -0.46
N LEU A 166 -1.23 -11.39 -0.14
CA LEU A 166 -1.32 -12.84 0.06
C LEU A 166 -1.32 -13.63 -1.26
N TYR A 167 -1.77 -13.00 -2.34
CA TYR A 167 -1.83 -13.61 -3.67
C TYR A 167 -0.49 -13.54 -4.43
N GLN A 168 0.32 -12.54 -4.11
CA GLN A 168 1.66 -12.33 -4.67
C GLN A 168 2.66 -13.38 -4.16
#